data_AF-A0A521B7K9-F1
#
_entry.id   AF-A0A521B7K9-F1
#
_cell.length_a   1.000
_cell.length_b   1.000
_cell.length_c   1.000
_cell.angle_alpha   90.00
_cell.angle_beta   90.00
_cell.angle_gamma   90.00
#
_symmetry.space_group_name_H-M   'P 1'
#
loop_
_entity.id
_entity.type
_entity.pdbx_description
1 polymer ?
#
loop_
_entity_poly.entity_id
_entity_poly.type
_entity_poly.pdbx_seq_one_letter_code
_entity_poly.pdbx_strand_id
1 'polypeptide(L)'
;MEIFSPKLVHVPFAITKWGGYSLDNAFLDEDKELWSYDPFKLFREVFNPSFPAPDITTENGNRILIAHIDGDAFFGVADFNPKKHLGEILKEEILTKFKIPHGVSVIEGEIAPWGLYPNESKKLMKIAKEIFALPNVEMASHTFSHPFDWRIVGKNSKGLPAAHNLPIKGYVFNVKREIFGSVNFINRYLSPDGKKRTMDLFWSGNCDPDRNAVELTYKAKVYNMNGGDTTINYSEPFLSCVAPSGVNFGNFYQVYAPISNEMYYTNDWHGPYWGFIRVIQTFKLTDKPRRLKPIDIYYHFYSCQKLSSLNALKKVYKYALSQEVIPLFPSQYSQIVLDARNTVIYGNRKEGFTVKNQGFCRTLRVPISWGYPDVLRSVGVIGYRKINNYYYIHLSGSGSYKLLFSNKKPKFRLISSNGRVKKWIEKKKGNFILLDLELQSYQKPTYANLESSCRIKLLKGRIEKRKKTLYRLLGEKGIELKVICSK
;
A
#
# COMPACT_ATOMS: atom_id res chain seq x y z
N MET A 1 48.97 19.41 -46.41
CA MET A 1 47.55 19.02 -46.38
C MET A 1 47.37 18.07 -45.22
N GLU A 2 47.01 18.58 -44.04
CA GLU A 2 46.55 17.73 -42.94
C GLU A 2 45.04 17.55 -43.10
N ILE A 3 44.63 16.33 -43.43
CA ILE A 3 43.22 15.94 -43.46
C ILE A 3 42.81 15.75 -42.00
N PHE A 4 42.17 16.74 -41.41
CA PHE A 4 41.49 16.60 -40.14
C PHE A 4 40.37 15.56 -40.31
N SER A 5 40.59 14.33 -39.85
CA SER A 5 39.51 13.38 -39.63
C SER A 5 38.56 13.99 -38.60
N PRO A 6 37.26 14.16 -38.89
CA PRO A 6 36.32 14.62 -37.88
C PRO A 6 36.37 13.63 -36.73
N LYS A 7 36.52 14.11 -35.48
CA LYS A 7 36.38 13.26 -34.29
C LYS A 7 35.01 12.59 -34.37
N LEU A 8 34.99 11.27 -34.59
CA LEU A 8 33.79 10.46 -34.46
C LEU A 8 33.28 10.60 -33.03
N VAL A 9 32.18 11.34 -32.85
CA VAL A 9 31.51 11.47 -31.57
C VAL A 9 30.59 10.26 -31.41
N HIS A 10 30.96 9.33 -30.54
CA HIS A 10 30.10 8.22 -30.16
C HIS A 10 29.02 8.70 -29.19
N VAL A 11 27.75 8.65 -29.61
CA VAL A 11 26.59 9.07 -28.80
C VAL A 11 25.69 7.85 -28.59
N PRO A 12 25.89 7.07 -27.51
CA PRO A 12 25.14 5.84 -27.27
C PRO A 12 23.73 6.08 -26.73
N PHE A 13 23.39 7.32 -26.38
CA PHE A 13 22.08 7.73 -25.89
C PHE A 13 21.82 9.18 -26.32
N ALA A 14 20.66 9.46 -26.91
CA ALA A 14 20.26 10.82 -27.28
C ALA A 14 18.75 11.03 -27.15
N ILE A 15 18.36 12.20 -26.64
CA ILE A 15 16.98 12.71 -26.69
C ILE A 15 16.92 13.72 -27.82
N THR A 16 15.93 13.57 -28.71
CA THR A 16 15.79 14.40 -29.91
C THR A 16 14.36 14.89 -30.04
N LYS A 17 14.11 15.80 -31.00
CA LYS A 17 12.75 16.30 -31.27
C LYS A 17 11.76 15.20 -31.72
N TRP A 18 12.26 14.06 -32.20
CA TRP A 18 11.43 12.93 -32.66
C TRP A 18 11.30 11.81 -31.61
N GLY A 19 11.87 11.98 -30.41
CA GLY A 19 11.80 11.02 -29.31
C GLY A 19 13.19 10.78 -28.72
N GLY A 20 14.05 10.07 -29.45
CA GLY A 20 15.40 9.71 -29.01
C GLY A 20 15.71 8.23 -29.23
N TYR A 21 16.94 7.83 -28.91
CA TYR A 21 17.39 6.44 -28.94
C TYR A 21 18.35 6.14 -27.80
N SER A 22 18.47 4.85 -27.48
CA SER A 22 19.56 4.31 -26.67
C SER A 22 20.09 3.08 -27.39
N LEU A 23 21.41 2.92 -27.42
CA LEU A 23 22.02 1.63 -27.74
C LEU A 23 21.82 0.66 -26.57
N ASP A 24 21.89 -0.63 -26.86
CA ASP A 24 21.81 -1.69 -25.87
C ASP A 24 22.85 -1.46 -24.77
N ASN A 25 22.48 -1.77 -23.52
CA ASN A 25 23.27 -1.53 -22.30
C ASN A 25 23.61 -0.06 -21.96
N ALA A 26 23.35 0.89 -22.86
CA ALA A 26 23.57 2.31 -22.55
C ALA A 26 22.47 2.86 -21.63
N PHE A 27 21.25 2.32 -21.71
CA PHE A 27 20.09 2.77 -20.94
C PHE A 27 20.04 2.16 -19.53
N LEU A 28 20.23 0.86 -19.49
CA LEU A 28 20.17 -0.03 -18.35
C LEU A 28 21.35 -0.96 -18.51
N ASP A 29 22.21 -1.05 -17.49
CA ASP A 29 23.20 -2.12 -17.40
C ASP A 29 22.42 -3.41 -17.13
N GLU A 30 22.20 -4.23 -18.16
CA GLU A 30 21.35 -5.43 -18.05
C GLU A 30 21.95 -6.48 -17.12
N ASP A 31 23.29 -6.58 -17.06
CA ASP A 31 23.99 -7.54 -16.20
C ASP A 31 23.78 -7.23 -14.71
N LYS A 32 23.67 -5.94 -14.36
CA LYS A 32 23.46 -5.49 -12.97
C LYS A 32 22.04 -5.01 -12.70
N GLU A 33 21.18 -5.01 -13.72
CA GLU A 33 19.86 -4.38 -13.73
C GLU A 33 19.87 -2.91 -13.25
N LEU A 34 20.95 -2.16 -13.51
CA LEU A 34 21.11 -0.79 -13.00
C LEU A 34 20.78 0.26 -14.05
N TRP A 35 20.08 1.32 -13.63
CA TRP A 35 19.85 2.49 -14.48
C TRP A 35 21.14 3.28 -14.70
N SER A 36 21.57 3.40 -15.95
CA SER A 36 22.75 4.20 -16.33
C SER A 36 22.51 5.70 -16.25
N TYR A 37 21.24 6.14 -16.31
CA TYR A 37 20.80 7.54 -16.22
C TYR A 37 19.68 7.71 -15.19
N ASP A 38 19.48 8.93 -14.65
CA ASP A 38 18.35 9.21 -13.73
C ASP A 38 17.02 9.12 -14.49
N PRO A 39 16.20 8.05 -14.28
CA PRO A 39 14.98 7.85 -15.07
C PRO A 39 13.93 8.92 -14.78
N PHE A 40 13.97 9.57 -13.61
CA PHE A 40 13.03 10.64 -13.27
C PHE A 40 13.29 11.93 -14.04
N LYS A 41 14.54 12.22 -14.40
CA LYS A 41 14.88 13.36 -15.27
C LYS A 41 14.54 13.02 -16.70
N LEU A 42 15.04 11.88 -17.16
CA LEU A 42 14.84 11.38 -18.50
C LEU A 42 13.37 11.34 -18.92
N PHE A 43 12.52 10.59 -18.21
CA PHE A 43 11.11 10.44 -18.62
C PHE A 43 10.35 11.76 -18.55
N ARG A 44 10.82 12.71 -17.72
CA ARG A 44 10.22 14.04 -17.65
C ARG A 44 10.60 14.89 -18.86
N GLU A 45 11.83 14.76 -19.37
CA GLU A 45 12.26 15.42 -20.62
C GLU A 45 11.56 14.81 -21.83
N VAL A 46 11.47 13.48 -21.91
CA VAL A 46 10.85 12.76 -23.04
C VAL A 46 9.34 12.99 -23.11
N PHE A 47 8.61 12.78 -22.01
CA PHE A 47 7.14 12.84 -22.02
C PHE A 47 6.58 14.22 -21.68
N ASN A 48 7.38 15.11 -21.07
CA ASN A 48 6.98 16.44 -20.62
C ASN A 48 5.55 16.51 -20.03
N PRO A 49 5.22 15.68 -19.01
CA PRO A 49 3.84 15.50 -18.57
C PRO A 49 3.27 16.80 -18.00
N SER A 50 2.13 17.24 -18.54
CA SER A 50 1.46 18.49 -18.18
C SER A 50 0.12 18.27 -17.46
N PHE A 51 -0.05 17.14 -16.77
CA PHE A 51 -1.26 16.78 -16.02
C PHE A 51 -0.93 16.35 -14.58
N PRO A 52 -1.87 16.48 -13.62
CA PRO A 52 -1.67 15.99 -12.25
C PRO A 52 -1.51 14.46 -12.22
N ALA A 53 -0.51 13.96 -11.50
CA ALA A 53 -0.26 12.52 -11.40
C ALA A 53 -0.99 11.92 -10.19
N PRO A 54 -1.82 10.86 -10.35
CA PRO A 54 -2.33 10.08 -9.22
C PRO A 54 -1.19 9.60 -8.31
N ASP A 55 -1.44 9.58 -7.00
CA ASP A 55 -0.47 9.12 -6.01
C ASP A 55 -1.06 8.02 -5.13
N ILE A 56 -0.34 6.90 -5.08
CA ILE A 56 -0.71 5.71 -4.32
C ILE A 56 0.02 5.62 -2.98
N THR A 57 0.84 6.60 -2.62
CA THR A 57 1.74 6.54 -1.45
C THR A 57 1.25 7.36 -0.27
N THR A 58 0.32 8.28 -0.53
CA THR A 58 -0.09 9.34 0.38
C THR A 58 -1.61 9.44 0.39
N GLU A 59 -2.19 9.63 1.57
CA GLU A 59 -3.55 10.13 1.69
C GLU A 59 -3.61 11.22 2.74
N ASN A 60 -4.37 12.29 2.46
CA ASN A 60 -4.52 13.46 3.32
C ASN A 60 -3.16 13.96 3.85
N GLY A 61 -2.15 13.99 2.98
CA GLY A 61 -0.82 14.52 3.29
C GLY A 61 0.05 13.63 4.19
N ASN A 62 -0.46 12.49 4.63
CA ASN A 62 0.27 11.50 5.41
C ASN A 62 0.67 10.32 4.54
N ARG A 63 1.80 9.67 4.87
CA ARG A 63 2.22 8.46 4.16
C ARG A 63 1.27 7.32 4.53
N ILE A 64 0.80 6.57 3.54
CA ILE A 64 -0.02 5.39 3.80
C ILE A 64 0.84 4.37 4.56
N LEU A 65 0.24 3.73 5.57
CA LEU A 65 0.81 2.61 6.29
C LEU A 65 -0.14 1.41 6.14
N ILE A 66 0.38 0.29 5.67
CA ILE A 66 -0.32 -1.00 5.72
C ILE A 66 0.52 -2.01 6.51
N ALA A 67 -0.12 -3.06 7.01
CA ALA A 67 0.53 -4.22 7.60
C ALA A 67 -0.23 -5.46 7.14
N HIS A 68 0.50 -6.46 6.64
CA HIS A 68 -0.09 -7.71 6.20
C HIS A 68 0.77 -8.91 6.58
N ILE A 69 0.10 -10.03 6.86
CA ILE A 69 0.69 -11.22 7.43
C ILE A 69 0.37 -12.43 6.55
N ASP A 70 1.41 -13.07 6.05
CA ASP A 70 1.33 -14.33 5.32
C ASP A 70 1.17 -15.51 6.28
N GLY A 71 0.45 -16.53 5.82
CA GLY A 71 -0.05 -17.63 6.64
C GLY A 71 1.00 -18.59 7.19
N ASP A 72 2.24 -18.48 6.72
CA ASP A 72 3.32 -19.44 6.94
C ASP A 72 3.65 -19.66 8.40
N ALA A 73 3.80 -20.93 8.77
CA ALA A 73 4.17 -21.40 10.11
C ALA A 73 3.16 -21.01 11.21
N PHE A 74 1.89 -20.80 10.86
CA PHE A 74 0.83 -20.51 11.82
C PHE A 74 0.76 -21.55 12.94
N PHE A 75 0.96 -22.82 12.58
CA PHE A 75 0.95 -23.99 13.46
C PHE A 75 2.20 -24.12 14.33
N GLY A 76 3.30 -23.42 14.00
CA GLY A 76 4.56 -23.54 14.71
C GLY A 76 4.45 -23.12 16.18
N VAL A 77 5.51 -23.39 16.96
CA VAL A 77 5.61 -22.98 18.37
C VAL A 77 6.77 -22.02 18.58
N ALA A 78 6.66 -21.15 19.58
CA ALA A 78 7.72 -20.21 19.89
C ALA A 78 8.84 -20.88 20.71
N ASP A 79 10.10 -20.68 20.33
CA ASP A 79 11.25 -21.27 21.03
C ASP A 79 11.32 -20.83 22.50
N PHE A 80 10.97 -19.57 22.76
CA PHE A 80 10.98 -18.99 24.11
C PHE A 80 9.69 -19.30 24.89
N ASN A 81 8.67 -19.87 24.25
CA ASN A 81 7.46 -20.36 24.92
C ASN A 81 6.81 -21.50 24.12
N PRO A 82 7.35 -22.74 24.20
CA PRO A 82 6.91 -23.86 23.38
C PRO A 82 5.46 -24.31 23.60
N LYS A 83 4.77 -23.77 24.62
CA LYS A 83 3.36 -24.09 24.93
C LYS A 83 2.37 -23.33 24.05
N LYS A 84 2.81 -22.28 23.34
CA LYS A 84 1.96 -21.40 22.53
C LYS A 84 2.30 -21.51 21.06
N HIS A 85 1.26 -21.55 20.22
CA HIS A 85 1.48 -21.44 18.77
C HIS A 85 1.87 -20.02 18.38
N LEU A 86 2.53 -19.88 17.23
CA LEU A 86 2.94 -18.57 16.71
C LEU A 86 1.74 -17.66 16.44
N GLY A 87 0.61 -18.22 15.99
CA GLY A 87 -0.66 -17.48 15.89
C GLY A 87 -1.13 -16.87 17.22
N GLU A 88 -0.96 -17.58 18.33
CA GLU A 88 -1.32 -17.08 19.67
C GLU A 88 -0.40 -15.93 20.09
N ILE A 89 0.91 -16.11 19.92
CA ILE A 89 1.91 -15.08 20.23
C ILE A 89 1.68 -13.83 19.39
N LEU A 90 1.45 -13.96 18.08
CA LEU A 90 1.21 -12.84 17.18
C LEU A 90 -0.04 -12.05 17.58
N LYS A 91 -1.13 -12.74 17.95
CA LYS A 91 -2.36 -12.11 18.46
C LYS A 91 -2.07 -11.27 19.71
N GLU A 92 -1.39 -11.86 20.70
CA GLU A 92 -1.13 -11.26 22.01
C GLU A 92 -0.11 -10.11 21.95
N GLU A 93 0.95 -10.28 21.17
CA GLU A 93 2.11 -9.39 21.18
C GLU A 93 2.05 -8.30 20.11
N ILE A 94 1.32 -8.55 19.01
CA ILE A 94 1.21 -7.63 17.88
C ILE A 94 -0.21 -7.11 17.69
N LEU A 95 -1.16 -7.97 17.31
CA LEU A 95 -2.47 -7.53 16.81
C LEU A 95 -3.32 -6.80 17.85
N THR A 96 -3.20 -7.18 19.13
CA THR A 96 -3.92 -6.52 20.24
C THR A 96 -3.19 -5.27 20.77
N LYS A 97 -1.88 -5.14 20.52
CA LYS A 97 -1.03 -4.05 21.01
C LYS A 97 -0.94 -2.90 20.00
N PHE A 98 -0.71 -3.23 18.73
CA PHE A 98 -0.67 -2.27 17.64
C PHE A 98 -2.04 -2.20 16.97
N LYS A 99 -2.91 -1.32 17.46
CA LYS A 99 -4.31 -1.21 17.00
C LYS A 99 -4.45 -0.43 15.68
N ILE A 100 -3.70 -0.83 14.66
CA ILE A 100 -3.88 -0.42 13.26
C ILE A 100 -4.55 -1.53 12.46
N PRO A 101 -5.08 -1.23 11.25
CA PRO A 101 -5.56 -2.27 10.35
C PRO A 101 -4.47 -3.27 9.96
N HIS A 102 -4.81 -4.56 9.95
CA HIS A 102 -3.96 -5.65 9.49
C HIS A 102 -4.74 -6.54 8.53
N GLY A 103 -4.10 -6.97 7.45
CA GLY A 103 -4.52 -8.16 6.71
C GLY A 103 -3.86 -9.39 7.29
N VAL A 104 -4.64 -10.40 7.67
CA VAL A 104 -4.10 -11.66 8.18
C VAL A 104 -4.58 -12.78 7.30
N SER A 105 -3.64 -13.51 6.71
CA SER A 105 -3.94 -14.70 5.93
C SER A 105 -3.65 -15.99 6.69
N VAL A 106 -4.24 -17.09 6.22
CA VAL A 106 -3.96 -18.45 6.70
C VAL A 106 -3.81 -19.39 5.51
N ILE A 107 -2.92 -20.37 5.65
CA ILE A 107 -2.84 -21.51 4.74
C ILE A 107 -3.85 -22.54 5.23
N GLU A 108 -4.90 -22.80 4.44
CA GLU A 108 -5.95 -23.72 4.88
C GLU A 108 -5.38 -25.12 5.18
N GLY A 109 -4.47 -25.62 4.35
CA GLY A 109 -3.83 -26.94 4.50
C GLY A 109 -3.00 -27.10 5.77
N GLU A 110 -2.62 -26.02 6.45
CA GLU A 110 -1.95 -26.12 7.75
C GLU A 110 -2.94 -26.23 8.92
N ILE A 111 -4.14 -25.66 8.79
CA ILE A 111 -5.05 -25.52 9.93
C ILE A 111 -6.31 -26.37 9.83
N ALA A 112 -6.69 -26.82 8.63
CA ALA A 112 -7.91 -27.58 8.40
C ALA A 112 -7.77 -29.05 8.84
N PRO A 113 -8.87 -29.75 9.19
CA PRO A 113 -8.81 -31.13 9.65
C PRO A 113 -8.47 -32.13 8.53
N TRP A 114 -8.52 -31.70 7.27
CA TRP A 114 -8.03 -32.44 6.10
C TRP A 114 -6.63 -32.00 5.65
N GLY A 115 -5.96 -31.19 6.46
CA GLY A 115 -4.63 -30.65 6.21
C GLY A 115 -3.50 -31.50 6.79
N LEU A 116 -2.34 -30.87 6.99
CA LEU A 116 -1.12 -31.49 7.53
C LEU A 116 -1.23 -31.86 9.01
N TYR A 117 -1.99 -31.10 9.80
CA TYR A 117 -2.04 -31.23 11.26
C TYR A 117 -3.47 -31.51 11.76
N PRO A 118 -4.11 -32.63 11.37
CA PRO A 118 -5.51 -32.92 11.71
C PRO A 118 -5.76 -32.97 13.22
N ASN A 119 -4.81 -33.48 14.00
CA ASN A 119 -4.90 -33.59 15.46
C ASN A 119 -4.89 -32.21 16.16
N GLU A 120 -4.27 -31.20 15.53
CA GLU A 120 -4.17 -29.84 16.07
C GLU A 120 -5.21 -28.88 15.49
N SER A 121 -5.86 -29.27 14.38
CA SER A 121 -6.79 -28.44 13.62
C SER A 121 -7.82 -27.71 14.48
N LYS A 122 -8.43 -28.39 15.47
CA LYS A 122 -9.42 -27.77 16.37
C LYS A 122 -8.83 -26.57 17.12
N LYS A 123 -7.58 -26.68 17.59
CA LYS A 123 -6.88 -25.59 18.29
C LYS A 123 -6.46 -24.49 17.31
N LEU A 124 -5.88 -24.84 16.17
CA LEU A 124 -5.43 -23.88 15.17
C LEU A 124 -6.60 -23.05 14.59
N MET A 125 -7.71 -23.70 14.23
CA MET A 125 -8.91 -23.01 13.77
C MET A 125 -9.53 -22.12 14.85
N LYS A 126 -9.45 -22.51 16.13
CA LYS A 126 -9.89 -21.65 17.25
C LYS A 126 -9.04 -20.37 17.30
N ILE A 127 -7.71 -20.48 17.20
CA ILE A 127 -6.81 -19.33 17.20
C ILE A 127 -7.09 -18.43 16.00
N ALA A 128 -7.28 -19.00 14.81
CA ALA A 128 -7.60 -18.23 13.60
C ALA A 128 -8.93 -17.46 13.74
N LYS A 129 -9.97 -18.09 14.29
CA LYS A 129 -11.25 -17.42 14.61
C LYS A 129 -11.08 -16.25 15.58
N GLU A 130 -10.28 -16.44 16.63
CA GLU A 130 -10.02 -15.38 17.62
C GLU A 130 -9.25 -14.20 17.00
N ILE A 131 -8.30 -14.46 16.10
CA ILE A 131 -7.60 -13.42 15.34
C ILE A 131 -8.58 -12.69 14.41
N PHE A 132 -9.37 -13.42 13.63
CA PHE A 132 -10.33 -12.84 12.69
C PHE A 132 -11.49 -12.11 13.39
N ALA A 133 -11.78 -12.40 14.66
CA ALA A 133 -12.72 -11.65 15.47
C ALA A 133 -12.23 -10.24 15.83
N LEU A 134 -10.92 -9.95 15.77
CA LEU A 134 -10.38 -8.64 16.10
C LEU A 134 -10.91 -7.55 15.16
N PRO A 135 -11.31 -6.36 15.67
CA PRO A 135 -11.90 -5.30 14.85
C PRO A 135 -10.91 -4.64 13.89
N ASN A 136 -9.61 -4.78 14.13
CA ASN A 136 -8.53 -4.24 13.34
C ASN A 136 -7.88 -5.28 12.41
N VAL A 137 -8.55 -6.42 12.20
CA VAL A 137 -8.11 -7.49 11.30
C VAL A 137 -9.12 -7.69 10.17
N GLU A 138 -8.64 -7.66 8.94
CA GLU A 138 -9.33 -8.21 7.76
C GLU A 138 -8.81 -9.62 7.48
N MET A 139 -9.70 -10.49 7.02
CA MET A 139 -9.37 -11.88 6.70
C MET A 139 -8.82 -11.96 5.28
N ALA A 140 -7.73 -12.69 5.11
CA ALA A 140 -7.15 -12.99 3.82
C ALA A 140 -6.91 -14.50 3.65
N SER A 141 -6.79 -14.95 2.41
CA SER A 141 -6.39 -16.32 2.08
C SER A 141 -4.91 -16.37 1.73
N HIS A 142 -4.20 -17.39 2.19
CA HIS A 142 -2.87 -17.75 1.69
C HIS A 142 -2.92 -19.11 0.97
N THR A 143 -4.01 -19.31 0.21
CA THR A 143 -4.34 -20.51 -0.55
C THR A 143 -4.64 -21.76 0.28
N PHE A 144 -4.76 -22.90 -0.37
CA PHE A 144 -5.04 -24.18 0.27
C PHE A 144 -3.74 -24.92 0.58
N SER A 145 -2.92 -25.19 -0.42
CA SER A 145 -1.71 -26.00 -0.28
C SER A 145 -0.43 -25.20 -0.31
N HIS A 146 -0.50 -23.86 -0.35
CA HIS A 146 0.67 -22.98 -0.45
C HIS A 146 1.58 -23.37 -1.62
N PRO A 147 1.18 -23.10 -2.87
CA PRO A 147 2.08 -23.23 -4.01
C PRO A 147 3.37 -22.44 -3.78
N PHE A 148 4.50 -23.14 -3.82
CA PHE A 148 5.84 -22.56 -3.74
C PHE A 148 6.26 -21.98 -5.10
N ASP A 149 5.91 -22.66 -6.19
CA ASP A 149 6.12 -22.18 -7.57
C ASP A 149 4.84 -22.31 -8.39
N TRP A 150 4.17 -21.17 -8.60
CA TRP A 150 2.90 -21.09 -9.34
C TRP A 150 3.00 -21.48 -10.81
N ARG A 151 4.15 -21.23 -11.46
CA ARG A 151 4.35 -21.53 -12.88
C ARG A 151 4.53 -23.01 -13.11
N ILE A 152 5.21 -23.69 -12.20
CA ILE A 152 5.43 -25.14 -12.28
C ILE A 152 4.14 -25.90 -11.95
N VAL A 153 3.49 -25.60 -10.83
CA VAL A 153 2.26 -26.32 -10.44
C VAL A 153 1.11 -26.08 -11.44
N GLY A 154 1.07 -24.91 -12.08
CA GLY A 154 0.09 -24.59 -13.11
C GLY A 154 0.26 -25.39 -14.41
N LYS A 155 1.49 -25.80 -14.75
CA LYS A 155 1.80 -26.56 -15.98
C LYS A 155 1.66 -28.07 -15.81
N ASN A 156 1.97 -28.60 -14.63
CA ASN A 156 2.12 -30.04 -14.39
C ASN A 156 1.08 -30.57 -13.39
N SER A 157 -0.19 -30.60 -13.79
CA SER A 157 -1.31 -31.15 -12.99
C SER A 157 -1.33 -32.69 -12.91
N LYS A 158 -0.38 -33.39 -13.54
CA LYS A 158 -0.25 -34.85 -13.53
C LYS A 158 0.94 -35.29 -12.66
N GLY A 159 0.68 -35.49 -11.37
CA GLY A 159 1.53 -36.33 -10.52
C GLY A 159 2.95 -35.82 -10.25
N LEU A 160 3.13 -34.52 -10.00
CA LEU A 160 4.39 -34.06 -9.42
C LEU A 160 4.58 -34.69 -8.03
N PRO A 161 5.78 -35.20 -7.70
CA PRO A 161 6.17 -35.48 -6.32
C PRO A 161 6.04 -34.20 -5.47
N ALA A 162 6.03 -34.38 -4.16
CA ALA A 162 5.76 -33.41 -3.09
C ALA A 162 6.64 -32.13 -3.01
N ALA A 163 7.08 -31.52 -4.12
CA ALA A 163 8.17 -30.54 -4.14
C ALA A 163 7.76 -29.09 -4.43
N HIS A 164 6.52 -28.80 -4.85
CA HIS A 164 6.13 -27.45 -5.31
C HIS A 164 4.92 -26.84 -4.60
N ASN A 165 4.37 -27.54 -3.61
CA ASN A 165 3.35 -27.10 -2.67
C ASN A 165 3.37 -28.03 -1.46
N LEU A 166 2.64 -27.70 -0.39
CA LEU A 166 2.54 -28.55 0.80
C LEU A 166 1.99 -29.94 0.47
N PRO A 167 2.54 -31.01 1.07
CA PRO A 167 2.20 -32.40 0.76
C PRO A 167 0.87 -32.84 1.40
N ILE A 168 -0.24 -32.21 1.00
CA ILE A 168 -1.56 -32.57 1.52
C ILE A 168 -1.98 -33.94 0.99
N LYS A 169 -2.29 -34.88 1.91
CA LYS A 169 -2.61 -36.28 1.56
C LYS A 169 -3.75 -36.37 0.54
N GLY A 170 -3.48 -37.01 -0.60
CA GLY A 170 -4.46 -37.25 -1.66
C GLY A 170 -4.84 -36.02 -2.49
N TYR A 171 -4.16 -34.89 -2.30
CA TYR A 171 -4.40 -33.68 -3.07
C TYR A 171 -3.53 -33.64 -4.33
N VAL A 172 -4.15 -33.25 -5.44
CA VAL A 172 -3.48 -32.88 -6.69
C VAL A 172 -3.81 -31.43 -6.97
N PHE A 173 -2.80 -30.64 -7.33
CA PHE A 173 -2.94 -29.19 -7.50
C PHE A 173 -4.16 -28.84 -8.38
N ASN A 174 -4.98 -27.94 -7.85
CA ASN A 174 -6.12 -27.38 -8.54
C ASN A 174 -6.26 -25.90 -8.21
N VAL A 175 -6.01 -25.03 -9.19
CA VAL A 175 -6.03 -23.57 -9.00
C VAL A 175 -7.37 -23.04 -8.46
N LYS A 176 -8.51 -23.64 -8.83
CA LYS A 176 -9.82 -23.25 -8.27
C LYS A 176 -9.92 -23.64 -6.80
N ARG A 177 -9.35 -24.78 -6.39
CA ARG A 177 -9.29 -25.21 -5.00
C ARG A 177 -8.41 -24.31 -4.15
N GLU A 178 -7.27 -23.89 -4.70
CA GLU A 178 -6.35 -22.94 -4.05
C GLU A 178 -7.02 -21.61 -3.75
N ILE A 179 -7.77 -21.08 -4.72
CA ILE A 179 -8.34 -19.72 -4.64
C ILE A 179 -9.74 -19.76 -4.04
N PHE A 180 -10.73 -20.27 -4.79
CA PHE A 180 -12.12 -20.29 -4.34
C PHE A 180 -12.33 -21.19 -3.13
N GLY A 181 -11.69 -22.36 -3.12
CA GLY A 181 -11.81 -23.31 -2.02
C GLY A 181 -11.34 -22.71 -0.70
N SER A 182 -10.13 -22.14 -0.69
CA SER A 182 -9.56 -21.52 0.52
C SER A 182 -10.35 -20.29 0.99
N VAL A 183 -10.75 -19.41 0.08
CA VAL A 183 -11.63 -18.26 0.40
C VAL A 183 -12.96 -18.72 1.00
N ASN A 184 -13.59 -19.75 0.43
CA ASN A 184 -14.84 -20.31 0.93
C ASN A 184 -14.67 -20.98 2.29
N PHE A 185 -13.56 -21.69 2.51
CA PHE A 185 -13.23 -22.29 3.79
C PHE A 185 -13.14 -21.21 4.88
N ILE A 186 -12.38 -20.14 4.66
CA ILE A 186 -12.23 -19.05 5.62
C ILE A 186 -13.59 -18.40 5.91
N ASN A 187 -14.34 -18.05 4.87
CA ASN A 187 -15.65 -17.43 5.01
C ASN A 187 -16.65 -18.30 5.78
N ARG A 188 -16.63 -19.62 5.56
CA ARG A 188 -17.59 -20.55 6.17
C ARG A 188 -17.20 -20.95 7.59
N TYR A 189 -15.92 -21.20 7.83
CA TYR A 189 -15.47 -21.86 9.05
C TYR A 189 -14.70 -20.96 9.99
N LEU A 190 -14.11 -19.86 9.52
CA LEU A 190 -13.26 -18.99 10.34
C LEU A 190 -13.85 -17.58 10.55
N SER A 191 -14.79 -17.15 9.71
CA SER A 191 -15.45 -15.85 9.89
C SER A 191 -16.19 -15.77 11.23
N PRO A 192 -15.96 -14.73 12.04
CA PRO A 192 -16.78 -14.48 13.23
C PRO A 192 -18.23 -14.22 12.80
N ASP A 193 -19.16 -15.00 13.36
CA ASP A 193 -20.61 -14.98 13.12
C ASP A 193 -21.05 -15.04 11.63
N GLY A 194 -20.18 -15.44 10.71
CA GLY A 194 -20.44 -15.35 9.26
C GLY A 194 -20.58 -13.91 8.70
N LYS A 195 -20.26 -12.87 9.49
CA LYS A 195 -20.44 -11.45 9.12
C LYS A 195 -19.27 -10.86 8.36
N LYS A 196 -18.04 -11.33 8.60
CA LYS A 196 -16.86 -10.87 7.87
C LYS A 196 -16.69 -11.68 6.59
N ARG A 197 -16.11 -11.06 5.57
CA ARG A 197 -15.69 -11.73 4.35
C ARG A 197 -14.18 -11.63 4.20
N THR A 198 -13.62 -12.63 3.52
CA THR A 198 -12.24 -12.60 3.05
C THR A 198 -12.12 -11.48 2.02
N MET A 199 -11.16 -10.57 2.22
CA MET A 199 -11.00 -9.37 1.40
C MET A 199 -9.84 -9.47 0.42
N ASP A 200 -8.78 -10.19 0.79
CA ASP A 200 -7.58 -10.38 -0.02
C ASP A 200 -7.20 -11.86 -0.16
N LEU A 201 -6.48 -12.15 -1.23
CA LEU A 201 -5.59 -13.30 -1.35
C LEU A 201 -4.16 -12.78 -1.38
N PHE A 202 -3.34 -13.23 -0.45
CA PHE A 202 -1.91 -12.97 -0.44
C PHE A 202 -1.23 -14.12 -1.17
N TRP A 203 -0.51 -13.84 -2.27
CA TRP A 203 0.11 -14.88 -3.08
C TRP A 203 1.18 -15.62 -2.28
N SER A 204 1.14 -16.95 -2.31
CA SER A 204 2.12 -17.82 -1.67
C SER A 204 3.38 -18.01 -2.51
N GLY A 205 4.45 -18.49 -1.88
CA GLY A 205 5.67 -18.92 -2.56
C GLY A 205 6.33 -17.79 -3.35
N ASN A 206 6.73 -18.08 -4.59
CA ASN A 206 7.36 -17.12 -5.48
C ASN A 206 6.47 -15.96 -5.96
N CYS A 207 5.19 -15.95 -5.55
CA CYS A 207 4.25 -14.88 -5.90
C CYS A 207 4.13 -14.61 -7.41
N ASP A 208 4.35 -15.61 -8.25
CA ASP A 208 4.32 -15.50 -9.72
C ASP A 208 3.14 -16.27 -10.34
N PRO A 209 1.89 -15.85 -10.08
CA PRO A 209 0.71 -16.49 -10.62
C PRO A 209 0.63 -16.36 -12.14
N ASP A 210 -0.08 -17.31 -12.76
CA ASP A 210 -0.49 -17.15 -14.15
C ASP A 210 -1.76 -16.28 -14.28
N ARG A 211 -2.11 -15.93 -15.52
CA ARG A 211 -3.29 -15.12 -15.81
C ARG A 211 -4.57 -15.74 -15.26
N ASN A 212 -4.70 -17.07 -15.33
CA ASN A 212 -5.91 -17.78 -14.88
C ASN A 212 -6.07 -17.70 -13.36
N ALA A 213 -4.98 -17.87 -12.61
CA ALA A 213 -4.98 -17.69 -11.16
C ALA A 213 -5.39 -16.26 -10.78
N VAL A 214 -4.80 -15.23 -11.41
CA VAL A 214 -5.19 -13.83 -11.13
C VAL A 214 -6.65 -13.59 -11.48
N GLU A 215 -7.14 -14.07 -12.63
CA GLU A 215 -8.55 -13.97 -13.01
C GLU A 215 -9.50 -14.60 -11.96
N LEU A 216 -9.12 -15.74 -11.38
CA LEU A 216 -9.93 -16.40 -10.36
C LEU A 216 -10.05 -15.58 -9.08
N THR A 217 -9.05 -14.76 -8.70
CA THR A 217 -9.19 -13.86 -7.55
C THR A 217 -10.25 -12.79 -7.80
N TYR A 218 -10.28 -12.22 -9.01
CA TYR A 218 -11.31 -11.26 -9.41
C TYR A 218 -12.71 -11.89 -9.41
N LYS A 219 -12.85 -13.11 -9.93
CA LYS A 219 -14.11 -13.86 -9.89
C LYS A 219 -14.53 -14.22 -8.46
N ALA A 220 -13.57 -14.48 -7.58
CA ALA A 220 -13.80 -14.70 -6.15
C ALA A 220 -14.12 -13.41 -5.37
N LYS A 221 -14.05 -12.24 -6.04
CA LYS A 221 -14.30 -10.92 -5.46
C LYS A 221 -13.37 -10.60 -4.27
N VAL A 222 -12.14 -11.09 -4.36
CA VAL A 222 -11.05 -10.73 -3.44
C VAL A 222 -10.00 -9.94 -4.20
N TYR A 223 -9.39 -8.97 -3.53
CA TYR A 223 -8.16 -8.35 -4.02
C TYR A 223 -7.03 -9.37 -3.96
N ASN A 224 -5.93 -9.11 -4.66
CA ASN A 224 -4.75 -9.96 -4.59
C ASN A 224 -3.49 -9.09 -4.42
N MET A 225 -2.61 -9.52 -3.51
CA MET A 225 -1.38 -8.82 -3.15
C MET A 225 -0.22 -9.82 -3.00
N ASN A 226 1.01 -9.32 -2.94
CA ASN A 226 2.30 -10.01 -2.86
C ASN A 226 3.00 -10.16 -4.21
N GLY A 227 4.29 -10.47 -4.13
CA GLY A 227 5.27 -10.23 -5.18
C GLY A 227 5.77 -8.79 -5.14
N GLY A 228 6.75 -8.51 -6.00
CA GLY A 228 7.44 -7.22 -6.02
C GLY A 228 8.47 -7.12 -4.90
N ASP A 229 9.74 -7.06 -5.28
CA ASP A 229 10.84 -7.14 -4.33
C ASP A 229 11.48 -5.78 -4.05
N THR A 230 10.75 -4.93 -3.32
CA THR A 230 11.32 -3.64 -2.90
C THR A 230 12.21 -3.82 -1.68
N THR A 231 13.52 -3.94 -1.92
CA THR A 231 14.57 -4.27 -0.96
C THR A 231 15.65 -3.19 -0.81
N ILE A 232 15.50 -2.04 -1.49
CA ILE A 232 16.45 -0.92 -1.47
C ILE A 232 16.96 -0.61 -0.05
N ASN A 233 18.27 -0.57 0.11
CA ASN A 233 18.93 -0.40 1.42
C ASN A 233 20.15 0.51 1.30
N TYR A 234 20.88 0.75 2.40
CA TYR A 234 22.03 1.67 2.35
C TYR A 234 23.26 1.09 1.62
N SER A 235 23.38 -0.23 1.55
CA SER A 235 24.44 -0.90 0.78
C SER A 235 24.08 -1.00 -0.71
N GLU A 236 22.80 -1.13 -1.02
CA GLU A 236 22.25 -1.20 -2.38
C GLU A 236 21.16 -0.12 -2.57
N PRO A 237 21.53 1.18 -2.64
CA PRO A 237 20.58 2.28 -2.75
C PRO A 237 20.11 2.50 -4.20
N PHE A 238 19.91 1.42 -4.95
CA PHE A 238 19.58 1.46 -6.37
C PHE A 238 18.08 1.45 -6.61
N LEU A 239 17.64 2.18 -7.62
CA LEU A 239 16.22 2.23 -7.98
C LEU A 239 15.70 0.89 -8.52
N SER A 240 16.57 0.05 -9.07
CA SER A 240 16.23 -1.32 -9.48
C SER A 240 15.73 -2.18 -8.32
N CYS A 241 16.21 -1.93 -7.11
CA CYS A 241 15.71 -2.54 -5.87
C CYS A 241 14.36 -1.94 -5.40
N VAL A 242 13.63 -1.22 -6.26
CA VAL A 242 12.30 -0.66 -6.01
C VAL A 242 11.32 -1.13 -7.07
N ALA A 243 10.55 -2.17 -6.74
CA ALA A 243 9.56 -2.77 -7.63
C ALA A 243 8.45 -1.77 -8.03
N PRO A 244 7.74 -1.99 -9.16
CA PRO A 244 6.53 -1.24 -9.49
C PRO A 244 5.38 -1.53 -8.48
N SER A 245 4.19 -0.98 -8.73
CA SER A 245 3.00 -1.26 -7.90
C SER A 245 2.29 -2.57 -8.25
N GLY A 246 2.74 -3.29 -9.28
CA GLY A 246 2.11 -4.50 -9.76
C GLY A 246 2.38 -4.76 -11.25
N VAL A 247 1.68 -5.76 -11.80
CA VAL A 247 1.84 -6.23 -13.18
C VAL A 247 0.49 -6.57 -13.82
N ASN A 248 0.40 -6.39 -15.14
CA ASN A 248 -0.81 -6.63 -15.93
C ASN A 248 -0.93 -8.09 -16.41
N PHE A 249 -2.14 -8.63 -16.32
CA PHE A 249 -2.55 -9.92 -16.89
C PHE A 249 -3.80 -9.73 -17.77
N GLY A 250 -3.64 -8.97 -18.85
CA GLY A 250 -4.76 -8.54 -19.69
C GLY A 250 -5.69 -7.59 -18.93
N ASN A 251 -6.94 -8.01 -18.70
CA ASN A 251 -7.94 -7.22 -17.95
C ASN A 251 -7.74 -7.29 -16.43
N PHE A 252 -6.82 -8.12 -15.96
CA PHE A 252 -6.56 -8.33 -14.55
C PHE A 252 -5.22 -7.72 -14.15
N TYR A 253 -5.06 -7.48 -12.85
CA TYR A 253 -3.85 -6.88 -12.30
C TYR A 253 -3.49 -7.57 -10.99
N GLN A 254 -2.21 -7.89 -10.86
CA GLN A 254 -1.61 -8.30 -9.60
C GLN A 254 -1.05 -7.06 -8.93
N VAL A 255 -1.53 -6.76 -7.71
CA VAL A 255 -0.95 -5.68 -6.89
C VAL A 255 0.26 -6.26 -6.17
N TYR A 256 1.39 -5.56 -6.22
CA TYR A 256 2.58 -5.96 -5.46
C TYR A 256 2.55 -5.42 -4.04
N ALA A 257 3.18 -6.16 -3.13
CA ALA A 257 3.51 -5.64 -1.81
C ALA A 257 4.38 -4.39 -1.98
N PRO A 258 4.09 -3.27 -1.30
CA PRO A 258 4.91 -2.09 -1.41
C PRO A 258 6.38 -2.29 -1.00
N ILE A 259 6.63 -3.13 0.01
CA ILE A 259 7.94 -3.40 0.62
C ILE A 259 8.04 -4.90 0.91
N SER A 260 9.21 -5.51 0.67
CA SER A 260 9.41 -6.94 0.91
C SER A 260 9.35 -7.33 2.40
N ASN A 261 9.01 -8.60 2.63
CA ASN A 261 8.92 -9.23 3.94
C ASN A 261 10.28 -9.50 4.62
N GLU A 262 10.24 -10.14 5.80
CA GLU A 262 11.42 -10.44 6.61
C GLU A 262 12.38 -11.47 6.02
N MET A 263 11.96 -12.26 5.04
CA MET A 263 12.74 -13.35 4.44
C MET A 263 14.08 -12.83 3.90
N TYR A 264 14.03 -11.75 3.10
CA TYR A 264 15.21 -11.08 2.55
C TYR A 264 16.19 -10.58 3.60
N TYR A 265 15.69 -10.21 4.79
CA TYR A 265 16.52 -9.67 5.85
C TYR A 265 17.07 -10.75 6.78
N THR A 266 16.62 -11.98 6.64
CA THR A 266 16.94 -13.10 7.53
C THR A 266 17.58 -14.28 6.78
N ASN A 267 18.01 -14.08 5.54
CA ASN A 267 18.60 -15.11 4.68
C ASN A 267 17.71 -16.35 4.60
N ASP A 268 16.46 -16.18 4.18
CA ASP A 268 15.46 -17.26 4.15
C ASP A 268 15.31 -17.96 5.50
N TRP A 269 15.26 -17.16 6.57
CA TRP A 269 15.17 -17.63 7.95
C TRP A 269 16.40 -18.42 8.47
N HIS A 270 17.56 -18.33 7.82
CA HIS A 270 18.85 -18.85 8.34
C HIS A 270 19.54 -17.89 9.32
N GLY A 271 18.99 -16.69 9.48
CA GLY A 271 19.49 -15.66 10.37
C GLY A 271 20.36 -14.62 9.68
N PRO A 272 20.66 -13.49 10.34
CA PRO A 272 20.30 -13.19 11.73
C PRO A 272 18.79 -12.93 11.91
N TYR A 273 18.17 -13.62 12.88
CA TYR A 273 16.70 -13.56 13.12
C TYR A 273 16.16 -12.18 13.50
N TRP A 274 17.02 -11.24 13.93
CA TRP A 274 16.64 -9.85 14.18
C TRP A 274 16.64 -8.98 12.91
N GLY A 275 17.06 -9.54 11.76
CA GLY A 275 17.43 -8.79 10.56
C GLY A 275 16.34 -7.89 9.99
N PHE A 276 15.05 -8.23 10.20
CA PHE A 276 13.92 -7.44 9.71
C PHE A 276 13.94 -5.97 10.14
N ILE A 277 14.63 -5.63 11.24
CA ILE A 277 14.85 -4.22 11.63
C ILE A 277 15.42 -3.36 10.49
N ARG A 278 16.16 -3.95 9.55
CA ARG A 278 16.79 -3.26 8.42
C ARG A 278 15.77 -2.73 7.40
N VAL A 279 14.53 -3.21 7.39
CA VAL A 279 13.43 -2.66 6.54
C VAL A 279 13.18 -1.16 6.79
N ILE A 280 13.58 -0.65 7.95
CA ILE A 280 13.55 0.78 8.28
C ILE A 280 14.40 1.61 7.30
N GLN A 281 15.47 1.04 6.75
CA GLN A 281 16.28 1.69 5.71
C GLN A 281 15.46 1.85 4.42
N THR A 282 14.79 0.78 3.98
CA THR A 282 13.88 0.77 2.85
C THR A 282 12.78 1.80 3.02
N PHE A 283 12.18 1.91 4.21
CA PHE A 283 11.18 2.94 4.51
C PHE A 283 11.73 4.36 4.32
N LYS A 284 12.98 4.62 4.69
CA LYS A 284 13.59 5.95 4.55
C LYS A 284 13.89 6.29 3.09
N LEU A 285 14.52 5.35 2.38
CA LEU A 285 14.96 5.54 0.99
C LEU A 285 13.77 5.63 0.01
N THR A 286 12.64 5.01 0.36
CA THR A 286 11.40 5.11 -0.42
C THR A 286 10.51 6.30 -0.04
N ASP A 287 10.88 7.12 0.95
CA ASP A 287 10.22 8.41 1.27
C ASP A 287 11.00 9.62 0.75
N LYS A 288 12.33 9.56 0.81
CA LYS A 288 13.23 10.66 0.48
C LYS A 288 14.37 10.20 -0.42
N PRO A 289 14.78 11.01 -1.41
CA PRO A 289 14.29 12.37 -1.71
C PRO A 289 12.96 12.39 -2.48
N ARG A 290 12.45 11.23 -2.89
CA ARG A 290 11.17 11.08 -3.57
C ARG A 290 10.36 10.02 -2.83
N ARG A 291 9.08 10.30 -2.57
CA ARG A 291 8.18 9.29 -2.01
C ARG A 291 7.74 8.34 -3.12
N LEU A 292 8.27 7.13 -3.10
CA LEU A 292 8.06 6.08 -4.10
C LEU A 292 7.08 5.01 -3.62
N LYS A 293 7.06 4.74 -2.30
CA LYS A 293 6.22 3.68 -1.72
C LYS A 293 5.49 4.16 -0.47
N PRO A 294 4.32 3.59 -0.14
CA PRO A 294 3.81 3.64 1.23
C PRO A 294 4.76 2.91 2.20
N ILE A 295 4.45 2.92 3.50
CA ILE A 295 5.07 2.01 4.46
C ILE A 295 4.25 0.72 4.45
N ASP A 296 4.92 -0.42 4.36
CA ASP A 296 4.32 -1.74 4.46
C ASP A 296 5.11 -2.59 5.46
N ILE A 297 4.41 -3.09 6.47
CA ILE A 297 4.94 -4.05 7.43
C ILE A 297 4.44 -5.42 7.00
N TYR A 298 5.17 -6.02 6.06
CA TYR A 298 4.91 -7.33 5.50
C TYR A 298 5.76 -8.38 6.23
N TYR A 299 5.15 -9.43 6.77
CA TYR A 299 5.86 -10.52 7.44
C TYR A 299 5.03 -11.81 7.59
N HIS A 300 5.58 -12.85 8.21
CA HIS A 300 4.94 -14.15 8.40
C HIS A 300 4.79 -14.52 9.89
N PHE A 301 4.04 -15.58 10.23
CA PHE A 301 3.91 -16.01 11.64
C PHE A 301 5.23 -16.48 12.25
N TYR A 302 6.17 -17.02 11.44
CA TYR A 302 7.50 -17.41 11.92
C TYR A 302 8.31 -16.25 12.52
N SER A 303 7.99 -14.98 12.20
CA SER A 303 8.53 -13.82 12.92
C SER A 303 8.29 -13.86 14.44
N CYS A 304 7.34 -14.65 14.92
CA CYS A 304 7.07 -14.86 16.35
C CYS A 304 7.81 -16.06 16.96
N GLN A 305 8.56 -16.84 16.18
CA GLN A 305 9.23 -18.06 16.65
C GLN A 305 10.42 -17.74 17.56
N LYS A 306 11.25 -16.76 17.17
CA LYS A 306 12.44 -16.34 17.93
C LYS A 306 12.13 -15.05 18.70
N LEU A 307 12.66 -14.92 19.91
CA LEU A 307 12.48 -13.69 20.69
C LEU A 307 13.13 -12.47 20.00
N SER A 308 14.25 -12.68 19.31
CA SER A 308 14.97 -11.65 18.56
C SER A 308 14.18 -11.13 17.36
N SER A 309 13.51 -12.01 16.59
CA SER A 309 12.65 -11.62 15.47
C SER A 309 11.40 -10.88 15.94
N LEU A 310 10.76 -11.35 17.01
CA LEU A 310 9.59 -10.68 17.60
C LEU A 310 9.94 -9.27 18.08
N ASN A 311 11.10 -9.09 18.70
CA ASN A 311 11.56 -7.78 19.15
C ASN A 311 11.93 -6.86 17.97
N ALA A 312 12.52 -7.40 16.90
CA ALA A 312 12.76 -6.65 15.67
C ALA A 312 11.44 -6.17 15.06
N LEU A 313 10.44 -7.05 14.93
CA LEU A 313 9.10 -6.73 14.44
C LEU A 313 8.45 -5.61 15.27
N LYS A 314 8.44 -5.73 16.59
CA LYS A 314 7.93 -4.67 17.50
C LYS A 314 8.62 -3.33 17.27
N LYS A 315 9.93 -3.33 16.97
CA LYS A 315 10.69 -2.11 16.68
C LYS A 315 10.31 -1.51 15.33
N VAL A 316 10.07 -2.33 14.31
CA VAL A 316 9.56 -1.90 13.00
C VAL A 316 8.19 -1.23 13.15
N TYR A 317 7.26 -1.84 13.89
CA TYR A 317 5.95 -1.23 14.19
C TYR A 317 6.08 0.11 14.92
N LYS A 318 6.90 0.17 15.98
CA LYS A 318 7.14 1.42 16.72
C LYS A 318 7.72 2.51 15.82
N TYR A 319 8.67 2.15 14.95
CA TYR A 319 9.23 3.10 13.99
C TYR A 319 8.15 3.61 13.03
N ALA A 320 7.39 2.73 12.38
CA ALA A 320 6.35 3.11 11.43
C ALA A 320 5.31 4.06 12.06
N LEU A 321 4.85 3.74 13.28
CA LEU A 321 3.85 4.53 14.00
C LEU A 321 4.39 5.85 14.58
N SER A 322 5.71 6.02 14.67
CA SER A 322 6.33 7.30 15.04
C SER A 322 6.31 8.32 13.89
N GLN A 323 6.02 7.88 12.67
CA GLN A 323 5.95 8.74 11.48
C GLN A 323 4.53 9.36 11.33
N GLU A 324 4.41 10.39 10.49
CA GLU A 324 3.09 10.92 10.10
C GLU A 324 2.41 10.00 9.08
N VAL A 325 1.71 8.99 9.59
CA VAL A 325 1.06 7.95 8.80
C VAL A 325 -0.47 8.06 8.77
N ILE A 326 -1.06 7.40 7.78
CA ILE A 326 -2.48 7.08 7.72
C ILE A 326 -2.61 5.56 7.54
N PRO A 327 -2.89 4.81 8.62
CA PRO A 327 -3.02 3.35 8.55
C PRO A 327 -4.27 2.94 7.78
N LEU A 328 -4.11 2.02 6.83
CA LEU A 328 -5.18 1.46 5.98
C LEU A 328 -5.14 -0.07 6.01
N PHE A 329 -6.27 -0.71 5.72
CA PHE A 329 -6.28 -2.13 5.41
C PHE A 329 -5.55 -2.40 4.08
N PRO A 330 -4.79 -3.50 3.93
CA PRO A 330 -4.25 -3.95 2.65
C PRO A 330 -5.25 -3.91 1.49
N SER A 331 -6.49 -4.37 1.66
CA SER A 331 -7.54 -4.27 0.62
C SER A 331 -7.80 -2.83 0.15
N GLN A 332 -7.75 -1.87 1.08
CA GLN A 332 -7.92 -0.45 0.76
C GLN A 332 -6.73 0.12 -0.02
N TYR A 333 -5.53 -0.40 0.21
CA TYR A 333 -4.38 -0.08 -0.62
C TYR A 333 -4.51 -0.66 -2.04
N SER A 334 -4.92 -1.94 -2.15
CA SER A 334 -5.23 -2.57 -3.45
C SER A 334 -6.26 -1.75 -4.24
N GLN A 335 -7.32 -1.26 -3.58
CA GLN A 335 -8.30 -0.34 -4.18
C GLN A 335 -7.65 0.94 -4.71
N ILE A 336 -6.77 1.58 -3.94
CA ILE A 336 -6.07 2.80 -4.35
C ILE A 336 -5.21 2.55 -5.59
N VAL A 337 -4.48 1.44 -5.64
CA VAL A 337 -3.63 1.08 -6.79
C VAL A 337 -4.48 0.88 -8.05
N LEU A 338 -5.54 0.08 -7.96
CA LEU A 338 -6.43 -0.20 -9.09
C LEU A 338 -7.16 1.06 -9.58
N ASP A 339 -7.61 1.91 -8.65
CA ASP A 339 -8.33 3.13 -8.99
C ASP A 339 -7.40 4.21 -9.59
N ALA A 340 -6.15 4.29 -9.13
CA ALA A 340 -5.15 5.19 -9.72
C ALA A 340 -4.90 4.87 -11.20
N ARG A 341 -4.84 3.57 -11.55
CA ARG A 341 -4.66 3.11 -12.93
C ARG A 341 -5.86 3.42 -13.82
N ASN A 342 -7.06 3.39 -13.24
CA ASN A 342 -8.32 3.68 -13.94
C ASN A 342 -8.73 5.16 -13.86
N THR A 343 -7.89 6.02 -13.29
CA THR A 343 -8.20 7.44 -13.13
C THR A 343 -8.08 8.16 -14.47
N VAL A 344 -9.16 8.83 -14.88
CA VAL A 344 -9.22 9.65 -16.09
C VAL A 344 -9.00 11.11 -15.71
N ILE A 345 -8.09 11.79 -16.43
CA ILE A 345 -7.73 13.19 -16.22
C ILE A 345 -7.81 13.92 -17.55
N TYR A 346 -8.56 15.02 -17.61
CA TYR A 346 -8.66 15.83 -18.80
C TYR A 346 -8.65 17.33 -18.48
N GLY A 347 -8.24 18.14 -19.46
CA GLY A 347 -8.09 19.59 -19.32
C GLY A 347 -6.63 20.02 -19.19
N ASN A 348 -6.42 21.27 -18.76
CA ASN A 348 -5.09 21.88 -18.66
C ASN A 348 -5.00 22.81 -17.44
N ARG A 349 -3.80 23.32 -17.15
CA ARG A 349 -3.56 24.18 -15.98
C ARG A 349 -4.35 25.50 -16.01
N LYS A 350 -4.60 26.08 -17.19
CA LYS A 350 -5.26 27.39 -17.33
C LYS A 350 -6.76 27.27 -17.03
N GLU A 351 -7.42 26.25 -17.55
CA GLU A 351 -8.87 26.01 -17.41
C GLU A 351 -9.23 25.09 -16.24
N GLY A 352 -8.22 24.44 -15.65
CA GLY A 352 -8.35 23.42 -14.62
C GLY A 352 -8.58 22.02 -15.18
N PHE A 353 -8.24 21.03 -14.37
CA PHE A 353 -8.40 19.62 -14.71
C PHE A 353 -9.69 19.07 -14.15
N THR A 354 -10.39 18.24 -14.92
CA THR A 354 -11.40 17.35 -14.37
C THR A 354 -10.78 15.98 -14.15
N VAL A 355 -11.08 15.39 -13.00
CA VAL A 355 -10.58 14.07 -12.61
C VAL A 355 -11.76 13.17 -12.27
N LYS A 356 -11.77 11.96 -12.84
CA LYS A 356 -12.80 10.94 -12.64
C LYS A 356 -12.16 9.63 -12.24
N ASN A 357 -12.64 9.03 -11.15
CA ASN A 357 -12.24 7.71 -10.68
C ASN A 357 -13.35 7.13 -9.77
N GLN A 358 -13.12 5.97 -9.16
CA GLN A 358 -14.08 5.31 -8.27
C GLN A 358 -14.12 5.92 -6.86
N GLY A 359 -13.28 6.93 -6.57
CA GLY A 359 -13.22 7.60 -5.29
C GLY A 359 -12.31 6.92 -4.26
N PHE A 360 -11.45 5.98 -4.68
CA PHE A 360 -10.47 5.32 -3.81
C PHE A 360 -9.10 6.00 -3.86
N CYS A 361 -8.58 6.32 -5.05
CA CYS A 361 -7.36 7.11 -5.23
C CYS A 361 -7.68 8.59 -4.98
N ARG A 362 -7.29 9.09 -3.80
CA ARG A 362 -7.71 10.42 -3.31
C ARG A 362 -6.57 11.43 -3.25
N THR A 363 -5.46 11.17 -3.93
CA THR A 363 -4.31 12.07 -3.94
C THR A 363 -3.80 12.30 -5.36
N LEU A 364 -3.58 13.55 -5.70
CA LEU A 364 -2.92 13.98 -6.93
C LEU A 364 -1.63 14.73 -6.60
N ARG A 365 -0.60 14.59 -7.42
CA ARG A 365 0.66 15.31 -7.31
C ARG A 365 0.84 16.27 -8.47
N VAL A 366 1.26 17.49 -8.14
CA VAL A 366 1.65 18.52 -9.12
C VAL A 366 2.92 19.24 -8.68
N PRO A 367 3.75 19.71 -9.61
CA PRO A 367 4.90 20.56 -9.27
C PRO A 367 4.45 21.84 -8.55
N ILE A 368 5.24 22.30 -7.58
CA ILE A 368 4.92 23.57 -6.88
C ILE A 368 4.93 24.79 -7.81
N SER A 369 5.63 24.71 -8.94
CA SER A 369 5.68 25.76 -9.97
C SER A 369 4.30 26.02 -10.62
N TRP A 370 3.33 25.14 -10.43
CA TRP A 370 1.97 25.31 -10.93
C TRP A 370 1.11 26.27 -10.09
N GLY A 371 1.65 26.86 -9.03
CA GLY A 371 0.89 27.68 -8.10
C GLY A 371 0.09 26.84 -7.10
N TYR A 372 -0.77 27.48 -6.33
CA TYR A 372 -1.52 26.84 -5.25
C TYR A 372 -2.81 26.19 -5.77
N PRO A 373 -3.13 24.95 -5.35
CA PRO A 373 -4.46 24.38 -5.52
C PRO A 373 -5.52 25.28 -4.84
N ASP A 374 -6.52 25.71 -5.61
CA ASP A 374 -7.58 26.59 -5.12
C ASP A 374 -8.73 25.76 -4.54
N VAL A 375 -8.68 25.50 -3.23
CA VAL A 375 -9.64 24.64 -2.51
C VAL A 375 -11.08 25.16 -2.63
N LEU A 376 -11.29 26.48 -2.64
CA LEU A 376 -12.63 27.08 -2.58
C LEU A 376 -13.30 27.21 -3.95
N ARG A 377 -12.51 27.29 -5.02
CA ARG A 377 -13.04 27.31 -6.39
C ARG A 377 -13.12 25.91 -7.02
N SER A 378 -12.29 24.98 -6.55
CA SER A 378 -12.29 23.58 -6.97
C SER A 378 -13.52 22.83 -6.45
N VAL A 379 -13.81 21.68 -7.05
CA VAL A 379 -14.88 20.76 -6.61
C VAL A 379 -14.24 19.48 -6.09
N GLY A 380 -14.54 19.12 -4.85
CA GLY A 380 -14.06 17.90 -4.20
C GLY A 380 -12.58 17.92 -3.83
N VAL A 381 -11.91 19.07 -3.89
CA VAL A 381 -10.57 19.28 -3.33
C VAL A 381 -10.72 19.76 -1.89
N ILE A 382 -10.08 19.09 -0.93
CA ILE A 382 -10.23 19.42 0.50
C ILE A 382 -9.00 20.13 1.08
N GLY A 383 -7.85 20.02 0.39
CA GLY A 383 -6.59 20.57 0.88
C GLY A 383 -5.40 20.06 0.10
N TYR A 384 -4.21 20.38 0.59
CA TYR A 384 -2.95 19.89 0.03
C TYR A 384 -1.79 20.07 1.01
N ARG A 385 -0.76 19.24 0.83
CA ARG A 385 0.52 19.33 1.54
C ARG A 385 1.65 19.56 0.55
N LYS A 386 2.59 20.45 0.90
CA LYS A 386 3.89 20.52 0.21
C LYS A 386 4.77 19.39 0.74
N ILE A 387 5.22 18.50 -0.13
CA ILE A 387 6.21 17.46 0.18
C ILE A 387 7.27 17.53 -0.92
N ASN A 388 8.51 17.81 -0.54
CA ASN A 388 9.62 18.09 -1.46
C ASN A 388 9.21 19.21 -2.46
N ASN A 389 9.35 18.96 -3.76
CA ASN A 389 9.03 19.91 -4.83
C ASN A 389 7.61 19.75 -5.42
N TYR A 390 6.71 19.08 -4.68
CA TYR A 390 5.35 18.81 -5.13
C TYR A 390 4.29 19.23 -4.12
N TYR A 391 3.11 19.60 -4.63
CA TYR A 391 1.88 19.59 -3.87
C TYR A 391 1.19 18.24 -4.02
N TYR A 392 0.89 17.63 -2.88
CA TYR A 392 0.03 16.46 -2.74
C TYR A 392 -1.36 16.98 -2.39
N ILE A 393 -2.26 16.95 -3.38
CA ILE A 393 -3.62 17.48 -3.32
C ILE A 393 -4.55 16.39 -2.81
N HIS A 394 -5.34 16.72 -1.81
CA HIS A 394 -6.25 15.79 -1.13
C HIS A 394 -7.64 15.91 -1.74
N LEU A 395 -8.25 14.78 -2.07
CA LEU A 395 -9.57 14.69 -2.69
C LEU A 395 -10.61 14.13 -1.71
N SER A 396 -11.87 14.55 -1.88
CA SER A 396 -12.98 14.22 -0.98
C SER A 396 -13.44 12.76 -1.01
N GLY A 397 -13.02 11.99 -2.01
CA GLY A 397 -13.55 10.64 -2.26
C GLY A 397 -14.88 10.60 -3.05
N SER A 398 -15.32 11.70 -3.66
CA SER A 398 -16.54 11.73 -4.48
C SER A 398 -16.46 11.02 -5.83
N GLY A 399 -15.27 10.62 -6.31
CA GLY A 399 -15.04 10.04 -7.64
C GLY A 399 -15.14 11.03 -8.81
N SER A 400 -15.45 12.30 -8.52
CA SER A 400 -15.59 13.35 -9.52
C SER A 400 -15.10 14.68 -8.97
N TYR A 401 -14.08 15.24 -9.61
CA TYR A 401 -13.35 16.40 -9.12
C TYR A 401 -13.11 17.43 -10.23
N LYS A 402 -13.10 18.72 -9.85
CA LYS A 402 -12.58 19.80 -10.70
C LYS A 402 -11.46 20.49 -9.92
N LEU A 403 -10.26 20.46 -10.46
CA LEU A 403 -9.05 21.03 -9.87
C LEU A 403 -8.68 22.33 -10.56
N LEU A 404 -8.64 23.41 -9.79
CA LEU A 404 -8.23 24.75 -10.22
C LEU A 404 -6.99 25.22 -9.45
N PHE A 405 -6.24 26.12 -10.07
CA PHE A 405 -5.02 26.72 -9.51
C PHE A 405 -5.15 28.23 -9.35
N SER A 406 -4.38 28.77 -8.42
CA SER A 406 -4.28 30.20 -8.12
C SER A 406 -2.84 30.60 -7.78
N ASN A 407 -2.48 31.84 -8.05
CA ASN A 407 -1.21 32.42 -7.59
C ASN A 407 -1.27 32.86 -6.12
N LYS A 408 -2.48 32.89 -5.53
CA LYS A 408 -2.69 33.24 -4.12
C LYS A 408 -2.97 31.99 -3.31
N LYS A 409 -2.41 31.94 -2.10
CA LYS A 409 -2.65 30.87 -1.14
C LYS A 409 -4.13 30.86 -0.73
N PRO A 410 -4.81 29.69 -0.66
CA PRO A 410 -6.24 29.65 -0.34
C PRO A 410 -6.51 30.03 1.11
N LYS A 411 -7.71 30.57 1.35
CA LYS A 411 -8.20 30.94 2.69
C LYS A 411 -8.40 29.72 3.61
N PHE A 412 -8.52 28.52 3.05
CA PHE A 412 -8.65 27.26 3.79
C PHE A 412 -7.93 26.12 3.06
N ARG A 413 -7.26 25.23 3.82
CA ARG A 413 -6.80 23.92 3.36
C ARG A 413 -6.60 22.94 4.51
N LEU A 414 -6.98 21.68 4.29
CA LEU A 414 -6.43 20.57 5.08
C LEU A 414 -4.95 20.36 4.70
N ILE A 415 -4.05 20.49 5.68
CA ILE A 415 -2.62 20.22 5.48
C ILE A 415 -2.37 18.72 5.59
N SER A 416 -2.78 18.11 6.71
CA SER A 416 -2.61 16.68 6.90
C SER A 416 -3.62 16.07 7.87
N SER A 417 -3.86 14.76 7.76
CA SER A 417 -4.68 14.00 8.72
C SER A 417 -4.32 12.50 8.70
N ASN A 418 -4.41 11.84 9.86
CA ASN A 418 -4.39 10.37 9.93
C ASN A 418 -5.80 9.74 9.79
N GLY A 419 -6.82 10.55 9.53
CA GLY A 419 -8.18 10.10 9.20
C GLY A 419 -8.46 10.26 7.72
N ARG A 420 -9.19 9.31 7.13
CA ARG A 420 -9.76 9.44 5.79
C ARG A 420 -11.01 10.31 5.82
N VAL A 421 -11.31 10.96 4.70
CA VAL A 421 -12.58 11.67 4.53
C VAL A 421 -13.71 10.66 4.47
N LYS A 422 -14.63 10.79 5.42
CA LYS A 422 -15.90 10.07 5.42
C LYS A 422 -17.02 10.90 4.78
N LYS A 423 -16.99 12.22 5.02
CA LYS A 423 -17.99 13.15 4.49
C LYS A 423 -17.34 14.46 4.11
N TRP A 424 -17.71 14.97 2.95
CA TRP A 424 -17.36 16.30 2.47
C TRP A 424 -18.56 16.91 1.78
N ILE A 425 -19.09 18.01 2.32
CA ILE A 425 -20.17 18.76 1.69
C ILE A 425 -19.75 20.21 1.54
N GLU A 426 -19.85 20.72 0.32
CA GLU A 426 -19.64 22.13 -0.02
C GLU A 426 -20.99 22.77 -0.37
N LYS A 427 -21.33 23.90 0.26
CA LYS A 427 -22.54 24.68 -0.04
C LYS A 427 -22.18 26.16 -0.23
N LYS A 428 -22.57 26.72 -1.37
CA LYS A 428 -22.46 28.17 -1.64
C LYS A 428 -23.74 28.86 -1.18
N LYS A 429 -23.64 29.82 -0.25
CA LYS A 429 -24.77 30.62 0.27
C LYS A 429 -24.45 32.10 0.20
N GLY A 430 -25.02 32.81 -0.78
CA GLY A 430 -24.75 34.24 -1.00
C GLY A 430 -23.24 34.51 -1.14
N ASN A 431 -22.67 35.30 -0.24
CA ASN A 431 -21.24 35.65 -0.19
C ASN A 431 -20.37 34.67 0.62
N PHE A 432 -20.92 33.56 1.09
CA PHE A 432 -20.22 32.57 1.89
C PHE A 432 -20.16 31.19 1.24
N ILE A 433 -19.10 30.45 1.57
CA ILE A 433 -18.90 29.04 1.29
C ILE A 433 -18.89 28.30 2.63
N LEU A 434 -19.78 27.31 2.76
CA LEU A 434 -19.87 26.42 3.91
C LEU A 434 -19.27 25.06 3.55
N LEU A 435 -18.28 24.62 4.30
CA LEU A 435 -17.62 23.32 4.15
C LEU A 435 -17.94 22.46 5.38
N ASP A 436 -18.49 21.26 5.18
CA ASP A 436 -18.73 20.27 6.21
C ASP A 436 -17.78 19.08 5.98
N LEU A 437 -16.90 18.81 6.95
CA LEU A 437 -15.86 17.78 6.85
C LEU A 437 -15.95 16.82 8.04
N GLU A 438 -16.12 15.53 7.73
CA GLU A 438 -15.99 14.43 8.68
C GLU A 438 -14.78 13.56 8.31
N LEU A 439 -13.88 13.38 9.28
CA LEU A 439 -12.71 12.52 9.17
C LEU A 439 -12.85 11.34 10.13
N GLN A 440 -12.48 10.14 9.66
CA GLN A 440 -12.47 8.92 10.47
C GLN A 440 -11.12 8.23 10.36
N SER A 441 -10.57 7.77 11.49
CA SER A 441 -9.31 7.04 11.54
C SER A 441 -9.46 5.70 12.24
N TYR A 442 -8.64 4.74 11.84
CA TYR A 442 -8.42 3.50 12.58
C TYR A 442 -7.47 3.69 13.78
N GLN A 443 -6.68 4.78 13.78
CA GLN A 443 -5.74 5.12 14.83
C GLN A 443 -6.35 6.16 15.79
N LYS A 444 -6.08 5.96 17.09
CA LYS A 444 -6.39 6.95 18.14
C LYS A 444 -5.12 7.64 18.66
N PRO A 445 -5.15 8.95 18.93
CA PRO A 445 -6.21 9.88 18.54
C PRO A 445 -6.22 10.11 17.02
N THR A 446 -7.40 10.40 16.48
CA THR A 446 -7.52 11.02 15.15
C THR A 446 -7.02 12.46 15.24
N TYR A 447 -6.25 12.92 14.25
CA TYR A 447 -5.79 14.30 14.14
C TYR A 447 -6.00 14.87 12.75
N ALA A 448 -6.11 16.20 12.69
CA ALA A 448 -6.06 16.95 11.45
C ALA A 448 -5.31 18.26 11.67
N ASN A 449 -4.35 18.56 10.81
CA ASN A 449 -3.69 19.86 10.74
C ASN A 449 -4.29 20.65 9.58
N LEU A 450 -4.76 21.86 9.84
CA LEU A 450 -5.37 22.71 8.84
C LEU A 450 -4.83 24.15 8.93
N GLU A 451 -4.94 24.84 7.81
CA GLU A 451 -4.68 26.26 7.70
C GLU A 451 -5.94 26.99 7.24
N SER A 452 -6.36 28.01 7.97
CA SER A 452 -7.59 28.73 7.72
C SER A 452 -7.52 30.19 8.18
N SER A 453 -7.93 31.11 7.32
CA SER A 453 -8.38 32.46 7.70
C SER A 453 -9.91 32.55 7.82
N CYS A 454 -10.61 31.47 7.49
CA CYS A 454 -12.06 31.34 7.62
C CYS A 454 -12.47 30.98 9.05
N ARG A 455 -13.74 31.22 9.40
CA ARG A 455 -14.30 30.83 10.71
C ARG A 455 -14.50 29.31 10.75
N ILE A 456 -13.96 28.66 11.78
CA ILE A 456 -14.11 27.21 12.02
C ILE A 456 -15.05 27.00 13.20
N LYS A 457 -16.05 26.15 13.01
CA LYS A 457 -16.91 25.61 14.06
C LYS A 457 -16.67 24.12 14.17
N LEU A 458 -16.05 23.69 15.26
CA LEU A 458 -15.87 22.26 15.54
C LEU A 458 -17.19 21.68 16.05
N LEU A 459 -17.60 20.53 15.51
CA LEU A 459 -18.78 19.79 15.94
C LEU A 459 -18.40 18.57 16.79
N LYS A 460 -17.26 17.95 16.47
CA LYS A 460 -16.73 16.80 17.21
C LYS A 460 -15.20 16.88 17.31
N GLY A 461 -14.69 16.70 18.54
CA GLY A 461 -13.26 16.73 18.87
C GLY A 461 -12.88 17.97 19.70
N ARG A 462 -11.59 18.27 19.75
CA ARG A 462 -11.00 19.49 20.33
C ARG A 462 -10.13 20.22 19.31
N ILE A 463 -10.07 21.54 19.44
CA ILE A 463 -9.27 22.42 18.57
C ILE A 463 -8.16 23.10 19.36
N GLU A 464 -6.94 23.02 18.85
CA GLU A 464 -5.76 23.69 19.38
C GLU A 464 -5.26 24.68 18.33
N LYS A 465 -5.35 25.98 18.63
CA LYS A 465 -4.80 27.02 17.75
C LYS A 465 -3.28 27.10 17.96
N ARG A 466 -2.51 26.84 16.90
CA ARG A 466 -1.03 26.79 16.96
C ARG A 466 -0.39 28.11 16.55
N LYS A 467 -0.93 28.76 15.50
CA LYS A 467 -0.54 30.11 15.03
C LYS A 467 -1.79 30.86 14.55
N LYS A 468 -1.64 32.10 14.08
CA LYS A 468 -2.76 32.97 13.64
C LYS A 468 -3.79 32.24 12.77
N THR A 469 -3.34 31.43 11.81
CA THR A 469 -4.17 30.68 10.86
C THR A 469 -3.98 29.16 10.91
N LEU A 470 -3.14 28.64 11.80
CA LEU A 470 -2.83 27.20 11.87
C LEU A 470 -3.52 26.55 13.06
N TYR A 471 -4.21 25.45 12.80
CA TYR A 471 -4.98 24.72 13.80
C TYR A 471 -4.62 23.24 13.76
N ARG A 472 -4.56 22.63 14.95
CA ARG A 472 -4.52 21.19 15.13
C ARG A 472 -5.83 20.74 15.77
N LEU A 473 -6.50 19.80 15.12
CA LEU A 473 -7.72 19.18 15.61
C LEU A 473 -7.39 17.79 16.13
N LEU A 474 -8.04 17.39 17.22
CA LEU A 474 -7.90 16.06 17.81
C LEU A 474 -9.27 15.49 18.14
N GLY A 475 -9.47 14.20 17.89
CA GLY A 475 -10.68 13.47 18.23
C GLY A 475 -10.36 12.02 18.57
N GLU A 476 -11.26 11.33 19.27
CA GLU A 476 -10.99 9.93 19.65
C GLU A 476 -10.97 8.98 18.45
N LYS A 477 -12.08 8.91 17.71
CA LYS A 477 -12.27 8.05 16.53
C LYS A 477 -12.55 8.83 15.24
N GLY A 478 -12.69 10.15 15.34
CA GLY A 478 -13.03 11.01 14.22
C GLY A 478 -13.16 12.47 14.62
N ILE A 479 -13.21 13.33 13.62
CA ILE A 479 -13.29 14.79 13.73
C ILE A 479 -14.40 15.26 12.80
N GLU A 480 -15.25 16.17 13.28
CA GLU A 480 -16.29 16.80 12.46
C GLU A 480 -16.21 18.31 12.63
N LEU A 481 -16.15 19.05 11.53
CA LEU A 481 -16.08 20.50 11.54
C LEU A 481 -16.86 21.15 10.41
N LYS A 482 -17.28 22.39 10.66
CA LYS A 482 -17.81 23.31 9.66
C LYS A 482 -16.87 24.49 9.46
N VAL A 483 -16.60 24.85 8.22
CA VAL A 483 -15.82 26.04 7.85
C VAL A 483 -16.71 27.02 7.11
N ILE A 484 -16.64 28.29 7.49
CA ILE A 484 -17.40 29.39 6.89
C ILE A 484 -16.41 30.39 6.32
N CYS A 485 -16.27 30.38 5.00
CA CYS A 485 -15.37 31.26 4.25
C CYS A 485 -16.18 32.34 3.51
N SER A 486 -15.75 33.60 3.56
CA SER A 486 -16.20 34.57 2.57
C SER A 486 -15.65 34.20 1.19
N LYS A 487 -16.43 34.44 0.13
CA LYS A 487 -15.99 34.25 -1.26
C LYS A 487 -14.70 35.02 -1.57
#